data_AF-A0A848ESX4-F1
#
_entry.id   AF-A0A848ESX4-F1
#
_cell.length_a   1.000
_cell.length_b   1.000
_cell.length_c   1.000
_cell.angle_alpha   90.00
_cell.angle_beta   90.00
_cell.angle_gamma   90.00
#
_symmetry.space_group_name_H-M   'P 1'
#
loop_
_entity.id
_entity.type
_entity.pdbx_description
1 polymer ?
#
loop_
_entity_poly.entity_id
_entity_poly.type
_entity_poly.pdbx_seq_one_letter_code
_entity_poly.pdbx_strand_id
1 'polypeptide(L)'
;NREKQRLRVAILHEKVANQRRDFLHKKARYLADHYDAIGIEDISVKAMAKRKKGGKFSFGKSVADNGWNMFTNMLEYKLVWQGKQLIKIDKWYPSSQLCHVCGYQNHETKDLSVREWDCPKCGSHHNRDKNAAINIREEARRISA
;
A
#
# COMPACT_ATOMS: atom_id res chain seq x y z
N ASN A 1 31.54 28.09 2.43
CA ASN A 1 31.47 26.60 2.48
C ASN A 1 30.04 26.05 2.54
N ARG A 2 29.15 26.63 3.37
CA ARG A 2 27.74 26.20 3.52
C ARG A 2 26.91 26.16 2.22
N GLU A 3 27.07 27.15 1.34
CA GLU A 3 26.30 27.21 0.09
C GLU A 3 26.66 26.10 -0.90
N LYS A 4 27.95 25.77 -1.02
CA LYS A 4 28.42 24.63 -1.83
C LYS A 4 27.85 23.30 -1.32
N GLN A 5 27.80 23.12 -0.01
CA GLN A 5 27.18 21.94 0.61
C GLN A 5 25.66 21.89 0.39
N ARG A 6 24.96 23.04 0.48
CA ARG A 6 23.52 23.14 0.20
C ARG A 6 23.18 22.69 -1.22
N LEU A 7 23.94 23.15 -2.22
CA LEU A 7 23.75 22.74 -3.62
C LEU A 7 24.01 21.24 -3.82
N ARG A 8 25.07 20.70 -3.22
CA ARG A 8 25.39 19.27 -3.33
C ARG A 8 24.28 18.38 -2.74
N VAL A 9 23.72 18.79 -1.61
CA VAL A 9 22.59 18.10 -0.98
C VAL A 9 21.34 18.18 -1.86
N ALA A 10 21.05 19.34 -2.47
CA ALA A 10 19.91 19.50 -3.38
C ALA A 10 19.99 18.55 -4.60
N ILE A 11 21.16 18.43 -5.23
CA ILE A 11 21.39 17.52 -6.37
C ILE A 11 21.15 16.06 -5.98
N LEU A 12 21.62 15.64 -4.79
CA LEU A 12 21.40 14.28 -4.31
C LEU A 12 19.91 14.00 -4.04
N HIS A 13 19.20 14.96 -3.42
CA HIS A 13 17.75 14.83 -3.21
C HIS A 13 16.98 14.75 -4.53
N GLU A 14 17.35 15.56 -5.52
CA GLU A 14 16.76 15.51 -6.85
C GLU A 14 16.98 14.16 -7.52
N LYS A 15 18.20 13.62 -7.46
CA LYS A 15 18.52 12.29 -8.01
C LYS A 15 17.65 11.19 -7.37
N VAL A 16 17.53 11.20 -6.04
CA VAL A 16 16.70 10.23 -5.31
C VAL A 16 15.22 10.37 -5.68
N ALA A 17 14.71 11.60 -5.78
CA ALA A 17 13.34 11.86 -6.19
C ALA A 17 13.05 11.38 -7.62
N ASN A 18 13.99 11.59 -8.54
CA ASN A 18 13.88 11.13 -9.93
C ASN A 18 13.90 9.60 -10.04
N GLN A 19 14.78 8.92 -9.32
CA GLN A 19 14.80 7.44 -9.28
C GLN A 19 13.50 6.86 -8.73
N ARG A 20 12.96 7.45 -7.65
CA ARG A 20 11.66 7.05 -7.09
C ARG A 20 10.53 7.25 -8.10
N ARG A 21 10.50 8.40 -8.76
CA ARG A 21 9.49 8.73 -9.77
C ARG A 21 9.54 7.78 -10.96
N ASP A 22 10.73 7.46 -11.47
CA ASP A 22 10.93 6.51 -12.55
C ASP A 22 10.43 5.10 -12.17
N PHE A 23 10.83 4.59 -11.00
CA PHE A 23 10.37 3.31 -10.49
C PHE A 23 8.84 3.24 -10.38
N LEU A 24 8.21 4.27 -9.81
CA LEU A 24 6.77 4.31 -9.62
C LEU A 24 6.00 4.42 -10.93
N HIS A 25 6.48 5.20 -11.91
CA HIS A 25 5.88 5.25 -13.24
C HIS A 25 5.95 3.90 -13.95
N LYS A 26 7.11 3.23 -13.92
CA LYS A 26 7.30 1.91 -14.52
C LYS A 26 6.38 0.88 -13.88
N LYS A 27 6.28 0.88 -12.55
CA LYS A 27 5.41 -0.06 -11.83
C LYS A 27 3.93 0.21 -12.12
N ALA A 28 3.50 1.47 -12.09
CA ALA A 28 2.13 1.84 -12.40
C ALA A 28 1.76 1.49 -13.85
N ARG A 29 2.67 1.71 -14.80
CA ARG A 29 2.48 1.34 -16.21
C ARG A 29 2.36 -0.18 -16.38
N TYR A 30 3.28 -0.93 -15.78
CA TYR A 30 3.22 -2.39 -15.79
C TYR A 30 1.86 -2.90 -15.31
N LEU A 31 1.38 -2.41 -14.17
CA LEU A 31 0.08 -2.83 -13.64
C LEU A 31 -1.09 -2.46 -14.55
N ALA A 32 -1.11 -1.22 -15.06
CA ALA A 32 -2.16 -0.78 -15.99
C ALA A 32 -2.19 -1.62 -17.27
N ASP A 33 -1.03 -2.05 -17.78
CA ASP A 33 -0.95 -2.87 -18.99
C ASP A 33 -1.42 -4.32 -18.78
N HIS A 34 -1.32 -4.87 -17.56
CA HIS A 34 -1.58 -6.29 -17.28
C HIS A 34 -2.94 -6.60 -16.65
N TYR A 35 -3.63 -5.60 -16.07
CA TYR A 35 -4.88 -5.81 -15.34
C TYR A 35 -5.94 -4.80 -15.74
N ASP A 36 -7.19 -5.25 -15.89
CA ASP A 36 -8.33 -4.40 -16.25
C ASP A 36 -8.95 -3.66 -15.06
N ALA A 37 -8.80 -4.25 -13.86
CA ALA A 37 -9.26 -3.68 -12.60
C ALA A 37 -8.24 -3.98 -11.51
N ILE A 38 -7.96 -2.99 -10.65
CA ILE A 38 -7.03 -3.12 -9.53
C ILE A 38 -7.68 -2.60 -8.25
N GLY A 39 -7.75 -3.45 -7.22
CA GLY A 39 -8.17 -3.06 -5.88
C GLY A 39 -6.98 -2.62 -5.02
N ILE A 40 -7.12 -1.50 -4.32
CA ILE A 40 -6.14 -1.00 -3.34
C ILE A 40 -6.84 -0.57 -2.05
N GLU A 41 -6.14 -0.64 -0.92
CA GLU A 41 -6.62 -0.01 0.31
C GLU A 41 -6.48 1.51 0.24
N ASP A 42 -7.51 2.24 0.70
CA ASP A 42 -7.47 3.69 0.89
C ASP A 42 -6.68 4.07 2.15
N ILE A 43 -5.38 3.76 2.15
CA ILE A 43 -4.54 3.98 3.32
C ILE A 43 -4.22 5.46 3.46
N SER A 44 -4.55 6.04 4.61
CA SER A 44 -4.13 7.40 4.95
C SER A 44 -2.63 7.45 5.25
N VAL A 45 -1.83 7.73 4.22
CA VAL A 45 -0.37 7.98 4.32
C VAL A 45 -0.07 9.05 5.37
N LYS A 46 -0.93 10.07 5.49
CA LYS A 46 -0.81 11.12 6.51
C LYS A 46 -0.99 10.55 7.92
N ALA A 47 -1.94 9.64 8.13
CA ALA A 47 -2.12 8.97 9.41
C ALA A 47 -0.94 8.04 9.74
N MET A 48 -0.42 7.30 8.74
CA MET A 48 0.76 6.44 8.91
C MET A 48 2.04 7.23 9.22
N ALA A 49 2.19 8.41 8.63
CA ALA A 49 3.32 9.30 8.88
C ALA A 49 3.25 10.00 10.25
N LYS A 50 2.06 10.03 10.89
CA LYS A 50 1.85 10.71 12.16
C LYS A 50 2.49 9.90 13.29
N ARG A 51 3.34 10.55 14.07
CA ARG A 51 3.99 9.96 15.26
C ARG A 51 2.91 9.59 16.29
N LYS A 52 2.86 8.32 16.75
CA LYS A 52 2.14 8.01 17.99
C LYS A 52 2.87 8.71 19.14
N LYS A 53 2.17 9.55 19.91
CA LYS A 53 2.69 10.14 21.16
C LYS A 53 3.20 8.98 22.03
N GLY A 54 4.51 8.96 22.34
CA GLY A 54 5.15 7.93 23.18
C GLY A 54 5.79 6.74 22.46
N GLY A 55 5.70 6.62 21.13
CA GLY A 55 6.33 5.51 20.38
C GLY A 55 7.75 5.82 19.92
N LYS A 56 8.70 4.89 20.14
CA LYS A 56 10.13 4.99 19.76
C LYS A 56 10.39 4.99 18.23
N PHE A 57 9.38 4.72 17.41
CA PHE A 57 9.51 4.63 15.94
C PHE A 57 8.54 5.58 15.22
N SER A 58 9.09 6.46 14.38
CA SER A 58 8.30 7.24 13.41
C SER A 58 8.43 6.59 12.03
N PHE A 59 7.32 6.13 11.45
CA PHE A 59 7.28 5.72 10.05
C PHE A 59 7.33 6.92 9.08
N GLY A 60 7.39 8.15 9.57
CA GLY A 60 7.31 9.36 8.74
C GLY A 60 8.29 9.39 7.57
N LYS A 61 9.56 9.03 7.80
CA LYS A 61 10.56 9.00 6.72
C LYS A 61 10.32 7.85 5.74
N SER A 62 10.11 6.62 6.23
CA SER A 62 9.86 5.47 5.35
C SER A 62 8.56 5.60 4.55
N VAL A 63 7.51 6.14 5.16
CA VAL A 63 6.22 6.40 4.52
C VAL A 63 6.35 7.49 3.45
N ALA A 64 7.09 8.56 3.73
CA ALA A 64 7.40 9.59 2.74
C ALA A 64 8.29 9.05 1.61
N ASP A 65 9.23 8.16 1.94
CA ASP A 65 10.16 7.57 0.98
C ASP A 65 9.51 6.55 0.04
N ASN A 66 8.45 5.86 0.47
CA ASN A 66 7.75 4.88 -0.34
C ASN A 66 6.87 5.48 -1.46
N GLY A 67 6.50 6.77 -1.36
CA GLY A 67 5.78 7.48 -2.43
C GLY A 67 4.39 6.94 -2.76
N TRP A 68 3.68 6.34 -1.79
CA TRP A 68 2.39 5.67 -2.01
C TRP A 68 1.31 6.55 -2.68
N ASN A 69 1.12 7.79 -2.23
CA ASN A 69 0.18 8.72 -2.87
C ASN A 69 0.58 9.05 -4.31
N MET A 70 1.88 9.17 -4.58
CA MET A 70 2.39 9.43 -5.93
C MET A 70 2.14 8.21 -6.83
N PHE A 71 2.39 7.01 -6.33
CA PHE A 71 2.12 5.75 -7.02
C PHE A 71 0.63 5.56 -7.35
N THR A 72 -0.24 5.75 -6.37
CA THR A 72 -1.69 5.56 -6.53
C THR A 72 -2.28 6.57 -7.52
N ASN A 73 -1.88 7.84 -7.45
CA ASN A 73 -2.24 8.84 -8.47
C ASN A 73 -1.75 8.44 -9.87
N MET A 74 -0.51 7.91 -9.97
CA MET A 74 0.05 7.46 -11.24
C MET A 74 -0.68 6.27 -11.82
N LEU A 75 -1.08 5.34 -10.97
CA LEU A 75 -1.83 4.16 -11.35
C LEU A 75 -3.23 4.53 -11.81
N GLU A 76 -3.90 5.43 -11.08
CA GLU A 76 -5.26 5.91 -11.35
C GLU A 76 -5.35 6.51 -12.76
N TYR A 77 -4.53 7.52 -13.09
CA TYR A 77 -4.63 8.14 -14.42
C TYR A 77 -4.22 7.18 -15.55
N LYS A 78 -3.30 6.23 -15.32
CA LYS A 78 -2.88 5.26 -16.34
C LYS A 78 -3.96 4.23 -16.63
N LEU A 79 -4.71 3.81 -15.62
CA LEU A 79 -5.88 2.95 -15.79
C LEU A 79 -6.99 3.70 -16.54
N VAL A 80 -7.28 4.94 -16.15
CA VAL A 80 -8.28 5.78 -16.83
C VAL A 80 -7.94 5.98 -18.31
N TRP A 81 -6.69 6.22 -18.67
CA TRP A 81 -6.26 6.34 -20.07
C TRP A 81 -6.53 5.08 -20.91
N GLN A 82 -6.66 3.91 -20.29
CA GLN A 82 -6.95 2.64 -20.95
C GLN A 82 -8.42 2.21 -20.77
N GLY A 83 -9.28 3.04 -20.17
CA GLY A 83 -10.67 2.66 -19.85
C GLY A 83 -10.80 1.62 -18.73
N LYS A 84 -9.78 1.51 -17.87
CA LYS A 84 -9.66 0.51 -16.79
C LYS A 84 -9.94 1.13 -15.42
N GLN A 85 -10.13 0.29 -14.40
CA GLN A 85 -10.62 0.73 -13.09
C GLN A 85 -9.60 0.59 -11.95
N LEU A 86 -9.51 1.63 -11.11
CA LEU A 86 -8.87 1.57 -9.80
C LEU A 86 -9.95 1.63 -8.72
N ILE A 87 -10.05 0.57 -7.91
CA ILE A 87 -11.04 0.47 -6.84
C ILE A 87 -10.35 0.70 -5.50
N LYS A 88 -10.79 1.74 -4.79
CA LYS A 88 -10.29 2.09 -3.45
C LYS A 88 -11.20 1.47 -2.40
N ILE A 89 -10.64 0.58 -1.60
CA ILE A 89 -11.34 -0.12 -0.52
C ILE A 89 -11.21 0.70 0.75
N ASP A 90 -12.31 0.80 1.50
CA ASP A 90 -12.34 1.55 2.75
C ASP A 90 -11.25 1.06 3.73
N LYS A 91 -10.56 2.02 4.36
CA LYS A 91 -9.44 1.77 5.29
C LYS A 91 -9.81 0.98 6.55
N TRP A 92 -11.10 0.90 6.88
CA TRP A 92 -11.60 0.14 8.02
C TRP A 92 -11.98 -1.29 7.64
N TYR A 93 -11.95 -1.65 6.34
CA TYR A 93 -12.13 -3.01 5.90
C TYR A 93 -11.03 -3.91 6.51
N PRO A 94 -11.38 -4.97 7.25
CA PRO A 94 -10.43 -5.78 8.01
C PRO A 94 -9.66 -6.80 7.15
N SER A 95 -9.13 -6.37 6.00
CA SER A 95 -8.44 -7.21 5.00
C SER A 95 -7.40 -8.17 5.59
N SER A 96 -6.57 -7.69 6.52
CA SER A 96 -5.49 -8.45 7.14
C SER A 96 -5.95 -9.36 8.29
N GLN A 97 -7.15 -9.11 8.83
CA GLN A 97 -7.74 -9.87 9.94
C GLN A 97 -8.68 -10.96 9.45
N LEU A 98 -9.32 -10.80 8.29
CA LEU A 98 -10.25 -11.79 7.75
C LEU A 98 -9.51 -13.00 7.18
N CYS A 99 -9.92 -14.20 7.55
CA CYS A 99 -9.58 -15.41 6.82
C CYS A 99 -10.27 -15.37 5.45
N HIS A 100 -9.50 -15.32 4.36
CA HIS A 100 -10.09 -15.32 3.01
C HIS A 100 -10.85 -16.60 2.64
N VAL A 101 -10.69 -17.67 3.44
CA VAL A 101 -11.35 -18.97 3.22
C VAL A 101 -12.73 -19.03 3.88
N CYS A 102 -12.86 -18.59 5.13
CA CYS A 102 -14.08 -18.79 5.92
C CYS A 102 -14.65 -17.52 6.58
N GLY A 103 -14.03 -16.36 6.36
CA GLY A 103 -14.46 -15.07 6.90
C GLY A 103 -14.20 -14.86 8.39
N TYR A 104 -13.53 -15.78 9.09
CA TYR A 104 -13.16 -15.58 10.50
C TYR A 104 -12.27 -14.35 10.66
N GLN A 105 -12.65 -13.42 11.55
CA GLN A 105 -11.86 -12.23 11.83
C GLN A 105 -10.90 -12.47 13.00
N ASN A 106 -9.61 -12.65 12.71
CA ASN A 106 -8.57 -12.74 13.71
C ASN A 106 -8.05 -11.36 14.11
N HIS A 107 -8.47 -10.87 15.28
CA HIS A 107 -8.04 -9.58 15.81
C HIS A 107 -6.57 -9.54 16.26
N GLU A 108 -5.92 -10.68 16.50
CA GLU A 108 -4.50 -10.72 16.90
C GLU A 108 -3.57 -10.22 15.80
N THR A 109 -3.98 -10.36 14.54
CA THR A 109 -3.23 -9.85 13.38
C THR A 109 -3.15 -8.31 13.32
N LYS A 110 -3.84 -7.59 14.22
CA LYS A 110 -3.59 -6.17 14.48
C LYS A 110 -2.17 -5.92 14.98
N ASP A 111 -1.55 -6.88 15.66
CA ASP A 111 -0.12 -6.84 15.92
C ASP A 111 0.65 -7.08 14.61
N LEU A 112 1.39 -6.06 14.19
CA LEU A 112 2.17 -6.10 12.97
C LEU A 112 3.30 -7.15 13.00
N SER A 113 3.67 -7.66 14.18
CA SER A 113 4.62 -8.76 14.34
C SER A 113 4.09 -10.11 13.83
N VAL A 114 2.76 -10.29 13.81
CA VAL A 114 2.11 -11.52 13.33
C VAL A 114 2.14 -11.54 11.81
N ARG A 115 3.09 -12.28 11.23
CA ARG A 115 3.27 -12.39 9.77
C ARG A 115 2.56 -13.60 9.18
N GLU A 116 2.40 -14.63 9.99
CA GLU A 116 1.74 -15.89 9.64
C GLU A 116 0.81 -16.31 10.76
N TRP A 117 -0.30 -16.96 10.43
CA TRP A 117 -1.28 -17.45 11.40
C TRP A 117 -2.14 -18.56 10.80
N ASP A 118 -2.61 -19.46 11.65
CA ASP A 118 -3.58 -20.49 11.28
C ASP A 118 -4.98 -20.06 11.70
N CYS A 119 -5.96 -20.23 10.81
CA CYS A 119 -7.33 -19.86 11.12
C CYS A 119 -7.90 -20.82 12.19
N PRO A 120 -8.32 -20.34 13.37
CA PRO A 120 -8.86 -21.21 14.41
C PRO A 120 -10.23 -21.81 14.04
N LYS A 121 -10.91 -21.25 13.04
CA LYS A 121 -12.22 -21.72 12.58
C LYS A 121 -12.15 -22.81 11.50
N CYS A 122 -11.25 -22.67 10.53
CA CYS A 122 -11.17 -23.60 9.38
C CYS A 122 -9.80 -24.24 9.16
N GLY A 123 -8.81 -23.95 10.01
CA GLY A 123 -7.48 -24.56 9.97
C GLY A 123 -6.57 -24.11 8.82
N SER A 124 -6.99 -23.15 7.99
CA SER A 124 -6.16 -22.68 6.87
C SER A 124 -4.98 -21.84 7.35
N HIS A 125 -3.79 -22.15 6.85
CA HIS A 125 -2.58 -21.36 7.08
C HIS A 125 -2.55 -20.09 6.23
N HIS A 126 -2.14 -18.97 6.81
CA HIS A 126 -2.12 -17.68 6.15
C HIS A 126 -0.80 -16.94 6.33
N ASN A 127 -0.20 -16.55 5.21
CA ASN A 127 0.68 -15.38 5.19
C ASN A 127 -0.18 -14.11 5.17
N ARG A 128 0.04 -13.19 6.13
CA ARG A 128 -0.85 -12.04 6.37
C ARG A 128 -1.06 -11.18 5.12
N ASP A 129 0.00 -10.85 4.40
CA ASP A 129 -0.07 -9.92 3.27
C ASP A 129 -0.73 -10.59 2.05
N LYS A 130 -0.45 -11.88 1.80
CA LYS A 130 -1.14 -12.65 0.74
C LYS A 130 -2.62 -12.77 1.03
N ASN A 131 -2.98 -13.11 2.27
CA ASN A 131 -4.36 -13.19 2.71
C ASN A 131 -5.09 -11.84 2.57
N ALA A 132 -4.46 -10.74 3.00
CA ALA A 132 -5.00 -9.40 2.80
C ALA A 132 -5.22 -9.06 1.32
N ALA A 133 -4.25 -9.38 0.44
CA ALA A 133 -4.39 -9.15 -0.99
C ALA A 133 -5.57 -9.91 -1.62
N ILE A 134 -5.84 -11.14 -1.17
CA ILE A 134 -7.01 -11.91 -1.62
C ILE A 134 -8.30 -11.23 -1.14
N ASN A 135 -8.38 -10.85 0.14
CA ASN A 135 -9.55 -10.15 0.68
C ASN A 135 -9.81 -8.80 -0.01
N ILE A 136 -8.76 -8.05 -0.33
CA ILE A 136 -8.84 -6.82 -1.12
C ILE A 136 -9.39 -7.12 -2.52
N ARG A 137 -8.89 -8.16 -3.18
CA ARG A 137 -9.38 -8.56 -4.51
C ARG A 137 -10.87 -8.88 -4.48
N GLU A 138 -11.33 -9.69 -3.53
CA GLU A 138 -12.75 -10.05 -3.44
C GLU A 138 -13.64 -8.86 -3.08
N GLU A 139 -13.17 -7.98 -2.19
CA GLU A 139 -13.92 -6.77 -1.85
C GLU A 139 -13.97 -5.77 -3.02
N ALA A 140 -12.89 -5.63 -3.79
CA ALA A 140 -12.90 -4.83 -5.01
C ALA A 140 -13.88 -5.39 -6.05
N ARG A 141 -13.94 -6.72 -6.21
CA ARG A 141 -14.94 -7.37 -7.07
C ARG A 141 -16.36 -7.11 -6.60
N ARG A 142 -16.63 -7.18 -5.30
CA ARG A 142 -17.94 -6.89 -4.70
C ARG A 142 -18.39 -5.45 -4.93
N ILE A 143 -17.46 -4.49 -4.87
CA ILE A 143 -17.75 -3.06 -5.11
C ILE A 143 -17.98 -2.75 -6.59
N SER A 144 -17.34 -3.51 -7.49
CA SER A 144 -17.39 -3.28 -8.94
C SER A 144 -18.51 -4.04 -9.66
N ALA A 145 -19.19 -4.95 -8.95
CA ALA A 145 -20.33 -5.71 -9.44
C ALA A 145 -21.63 -4.92 -9.26
#